data_AF-A0A0D8Y383-F1
#
_entry.id   AF-A0A0D8Y383-F1
#
_cell.length_a   1.000
_cell.length_b   1.000
_cell.length_c   1.000
_cell.angle_alpha   90.00
_cell.angle_beta   90.00
_cell.angle_gamma   90.00
#
_symmetry.space_group_name_H-M   'P 1'
#
loop_
_entity.id
_entity.type
_entity.pdbx_description
1 polymer ?
#
loop_
_entity_poly.entity_id
_entity_poly.type
_entity_poly.pdbx_seq_one_letter_code
_entity_poly.pdbx_strand_id
1 'polypeptide(L)'
;MHLRHIYKLVLQLAALQRVALSMVCHECEAAISVFEEYRTTIFTFICQQVNPSLRGYEKLFLLSFLTSCIQDAAKLFGDSTDLVAWKYEAVERAYQLTEIEKAQEESFLTAIQSMSLDKRPNQLAHSGMIGKGARHLQKVELPTEDAFHRAHVFLDAMRTTCLSHTRESNFEACKLVVSFRRNIGLESYKAEVITEALCHDALGGDFLFYDWDVEKEFVSKYLEISKRLNSSWISQGLMEVVAENPPCLWFMLPVIKAELATIMAKFENVVDKSRVPTEEMLSRFDNWLFIVRKGDILSERFELTMDIIPHVTCYEGFLLLVEIWRHFQRRGASYNSIHAVYNAVLKGEEARLHITMDGSAEIYRLVVQKNIGDLGHLFPLLARLPGERTEILINPFGLLYHEQTASTLVKVDLEGNVLNPGSTNLGINQAAYTLHSAIHGARSDIQCVIHLHTPVVAAVSATKCGILPVCQESMIIGPVAYHDYQGILVNLEERESLVRDMGSHNVMILRNHGFVVAGRTIEEAFHFTYHLILACETQAIAMRCSDVDGLILPTEEVVRRTFKTASQGGGGVNRKNGVIDKQWKVGELEWLAWMRTLDEMGLQTGCDYRSM
;
A
#
# COMPACT_ATOMS: atom_id res chain seq x y z
N MET A 1 33.31 39.77 12.48
CA MET A 1 33.93 38.47 12.85
C MET A 1 34.52 37.83 11.60
N HIS A 2 35.69 37.20 11.66
CA HIS A 2 36.22 36.39 10.54
C HIS A 2 35.33 35.15 10.30
N LEU A 3 35.13 34.76 9.03
CA LEU A 3 34.28 33.63 8.59
C LEU A 3 34.53 32.33 9.38
N ARG A 4 35.81 32.03 9.66
CA ARG A 4 36.24 30.84 10.44
C ARG A 4 35.74 30.84 11.89
N HIS A 5 35.62 32.02 12.51
CA HIS A 5 35.14 32.13 13.89
C HIS A 5 33.62 31.99 13.97
N ILE A 6 32.89 32.51 12.97
CA ILE A 6 31.44 32.33 12.86
C ILE A 6 31.11 30.85 12.65
N TYR A 7 31.85 30.16 11.76
CA TYR A 7 31.70 28.72 11.55
C TYR A 7 31.87 27.92 12.85
N LYS A 8 32.96 28.16 13.59
CA LYS A 8 33.20 27.51 14.88
C LYS A 8 32.12 27.81 15.92
N LEU A 9 31.68 29.06 15.98
CA LEU A 9 30.62 29.48 16.90
C LEU A 9 29.32 28.72 16.61
N VAL A 10 28.91 28.64 15.34
CA VAL A 10 27.70 27.91 14.93
C VAL A 10 27.76 26.43 15.31
N LEU A 11 28.91 25.76 15.11
CA LEU A 11 29.11 24.38 15.55
C LEU A 11 28.99 24.22 17.08
N GLN A 12 29.53 25.18 17.84
CA GLN A 12 29.42 25.17 19.30
C GLN A 12 27.99 25.40 19.77
N LEU A 13 27.24 26.29 19.12
CA LEU A 13 25.83 26.52 19.42
C LEU A 13 24.99 25.26 19.14
N ALA A 14 25.28 24.53 18.04
CA ALA A 14 24.62 23.25 17.75
C ALA A 14 24.93 22.19 18.83
N ALA A 15 26.18 22.10 19.26
CA ALA A 15 26.57 21.19 20.34
C ALA A 15 25.90 21.55 21.68
N LEU A 16 25.77 22.84 22.01
CA LEU A 16 25.07 23.32 23.19
C LEU A 16 23.57 22.97 23.14
N GLN A 17 22.92 23.15 21.98
CA GLN A 17 21.52 22.77 21.80
C GLN A 17 21.30 21.26 22.02
N ARG A 18 22.23 20.40 21.57
CA ARG A 18 22.19 18.96 21.84
C ARG A 18 22.37 18.64 23.32
N VAL A 19 23.28 19.33 24.00
CA VAL A 19 23.45 19.16 25.46
C VAL A 19 22.18 19.57 26.20
N ALA A 20 21.55 20.68 25.83
CA ALA A 20 20.25 21.07 26.37
C ALA A 20 19.18 19.99 26.16
N LEU A 21 19.15 19.37 24.97
CA LEU A 21 18.26 18.24 24.70
C LEU A 21 18.54 17.03 25.60
N SER A 22 19.81 16.72 25.87
CA SER A 22 20.18 15.61 26.76
C SER A 22 19.73 15.80 28.21
N MET A 23 19.47 17.04 28.63
CA MET A 23 18.97 17.38 29.96
C MET A 23 17.45 17.29 30.08
N VAL A 24 16.73 17.09 28.96
CA VAL A 24 15.28 16.88 28.97
C VAL A 24 14.97 15.50 29.55
N CYS A 25 14.15 15.49 30.58
CA CYS A 25 13.61 14.31 31.24
C CYS A 25 12.13 14.54 31.62
N HIS A 26 11.38 13.46 31.78
CA HIS A 26 9.95 13.51 32.10
C HIS A 26 9.65 14.19 33.45
N GLU A 27 10.59 14.16 34.40
CA GLU A 27 10.44 14.76 35.74
C GLU A 27 10.72 16.27 35.78
N CYS A 28 11.33 16.85 34.74
CA CYS A 28 11.77 18.25 34.73
C CYS A 28 11.21 19.03 33.53
N GLU A 29 9.97 19.52 33.65
CA GLU A 29 9.34 20.35 32.62
C GLU A 29 10.13 21.64 32.31
N ALA A 30 10.86 22.17 33.29
CA ALA A 30 11.71 23.35 33.10
C ALA A 30 12.81 23.11 32.05
N ALA A 31 13.29 21.89 31.88
CA ALA A 31 14.31 21.56 30.87
C ALA A 31 13.81 21.77 29.43
N ILE A 32 12.52 21.55 29.17
CA ILE A 32 11.89 21.79 27.85
C ILE A 32 11.88 23.29 27.55
N SER A 33 11.47 24.10 28.54
CA SER A 33 11.44 25.56 28.40
C SER A 33 12.83 26.13 28.16
N VAL A 34 13.85 25.62 28.87
CA VAL A 34 15.25 26.01 28.64
C VAL A 34 15.71 25.59 27.24
N PHE A 35 15.42 24.37 26.81
CA PHE A 35 15.76 23.91 25.46
C PHE A 35 15.15 24.80 24.36
N GLU A 36 13.89 25.18 24.52
CA GLU A 36 13.16 26.04 23.57
C GLU A 36 13.66 27.49 23.58
N GLU A 37 13.97 28.04 24.75
CA GLU A 37 14.53 29.38 24.89
C GLU A 37 15.93 29.45 24.26
N TYR A 38 16.78 28.44 24.49
CA TYR A 38 18.08 28.30 23.83
C TYR A 38 17.93 28.22 22.32
N ARG A 39 17.00 27.39 21.81
CA ARG A 39 16.72 27.24 20.38
C ARG A 39 16.35 28.57 19.75
N THR A 40 15.40 29.27 20.36
CA THR A 40 14.88 30.55 19.87
C THR A 40 15.95 31.63 19.87
N THR A 41 16.76 31.68 20.92
CA THR A 41 17.86 32.66 21.07
C THR A 41 18.95 32.42 20.03
N ILE A 42 19.35 31.16 19.84
CA ILE A 42 20.35 30.77 18.85
C ILE A 42 19.87 31.10 17.44
N PHE A 43 18.62 30.74 17.11
CA PHE A 43 18.06 31.00 15.79
C PHE A 43 17.95 32.50 15.50
N THR A 44 17.50 33.28 16.49
CA THR A 44 17.44 34.75 16.40
C THR A 44 18.83 35.36 16.19
N PHE A 45 19.83 34.88 16.93
CA PHE A 45 21.22 35.33 16.78
C PHE A 45 21.77 35.03 15.37
N ILE A 46 21.59 33.80 14.88
CA ILE A 46 22.06 33.37 13.55
C ILE A 46 21.38 34.18 12.44
N CYS A 47 20.05 34.40 12.53
CA CYS A 47 19.30 35.08 11.48
C CYS A 47 19.44 36.61 11.50
N GLN A 48 19.60 37.25 12.68
CA GLN A 48 19.63 38.71 12.79
C GLN A 48 21.03 39.32 12.89
N GLN A 49 21.96 38.68 13.59
CA GLN A 49 23.24 39.28 13.97
C GLN A 49 24.42 38.82 13.12
N VAL A 50 24.29 37.66 12.46
CA VAL A 50 25.27 37.22 11.45
C VAL A 50 25.00 37.97 10.15
N ASN A 51 26.06 38.53 9.55
CA ASN A 51 25.98 39.45 8.41
C ASN A 51 24.98 38.94 7.32
N PRO A 52 24.00 39.77 6.89
CA PRO A 52 23.01 39.41 5.86
C PRO A 52 23.60 38.93 4.52
N SER A 53 24.86 39.28 4.24
CA SER A 53 25.61 38.85 3.06
C SER A 53 26.13 37.40 3.14
N LEU A 54 26.07 36.76 4.31
CA LEU A 54 26.57 35.40 4.57
C LEU A 54 25.40 34.43 4.84
N ARG A 55 24.52 34.27 3.85
CA ARG A 55 23.42 33.29 3.89
C ARG A 55 23.96 31.86 4.00
N GLY A 56 23.28 30.97 4.73
CA GLY A 56 23.64 29.54 4.85
C GLY A 56 24.22 29.08 6.19
N TYR A 57 24.40 29.97 7.17
CA TYR A 57 24.78 29.54 8.53
C TYR A 57 23.63 28.86 9.28
N GLU A 58 22.37 29.14 8.91
CA GLU A 58 21.22 28.37 9.42
C GLU A 58 21.28 26.90 8.95
N LYS A 59 21.67 26.66 7.69
CA LYS A 59 21.90 25.32 7.13
C LYS A 59 22.98 24.59 7.93
N LEU A 60 24.10 25.25 8.17
CA LEU A 60 25.20 24.69 8.94
C LEU A 60 24.79 24.33 10.37
N PHE A 61 24.05 25.22 11.05
CA PHE A 61 23.55 24.96 12.40
C PHE A 61 22.65 23.72 12.43
N LEU A 62 21.62 23.68 11.59
CA LEU A 62 20.66 22.59 11.55
C LEU A 62 21.31 21.27 11.18
N LEU A 63 22.16 21.25 10.16
CA LEU A 63 22.90 20.05 9.76
C LEU A 63 23.78 19.54 10.89
N SER A 64 24.52 20.43 11.56
CA SER A 64 25.42 20.04 12.64
C SER A 64 24.65 19.55 13.87
N PHE A 65 23.53 20.20 14.20
CA PHE A 65 22.65 19.79 15.28
C PHE A 65 22.04 18.41 15.00
N LEU A 66 21.38 18.23 13.85
CA LEU A 66 20.79 16.95 13.43
C LEU A 66 21.82 15.83 13.40
N THR A 67 22.96 16.05 12.74
CA THR A 67 24.04 15.04 12.64
C THR A 67 24.54 14.65 14.04
N SER A 68 24.71 15.62 14.94
CA SER A 68 25.15 15.34 16.31
C SER A 68 24.11 14.57 17.14
N CYS A 69 22.81 14.85 16.97
CA CYS A 69 21.75 14.11 17.63
C CYS A 69 21.62 12.68 17.08
N ILE A 70 21.77 12.50 15.78
CA ILE A 70 21.76 11.21 15.09
C ILE A 70 22.97 10.35 15.50
N GLN A 71 24.15 10.98 15.68
CA GLN A 71 25.36 10.29 16.14
C GLN A 71 25.27 9.78 17.58
N ASP A 72 24.55 10.47 18.45
CA ASP A 72 24.30 10.07 19.85
C ASP A 72 22.90 9.46 20.04
N ALA A 73 22.29 8.93 18.98
CA ALA A 73 20.90 8.50 19.01
C ALA A 73 20.62 7.37 20.00
N ALA A 74 21.57 6.45 20.22
CA ALA A 74 21.41 5.39 21.22
C ALA A 74 21.31 5.98 22.64
N LYS A 75 22.12 7.00 22.94
CA LYS A 75 22.13 7.66 24.27
C LYS A 75 20.95 8.60 24.45
N LEU A 76 20.61 9.37 23.42
CA LEU A 76 19.56 10.38 23.50
C LEU A 76 18.16 9.74 23.40
N PHE A 77 17.97 8.81 22.49
CA PHE A 77 16.65 8.30 22.11
C PHE A 77 16.47 6.80 22.37
N GLY A 78 17.48 6.12 22.94
CA GLY A 78 17.37 4.68 23.21
C GLY A 78 17.33 3.85 21.93
N ASP A 79 17.92 4.35 20.84
CA ASP A 79 18.04 3.61 19.58
C ASP A 79 18.94 2.38 19.71
N SER A 80 18.69 1.39 18.85
CA SER A 80 19.43 0.11 18.85
C SER A 80 20.91 0.24 18.46
N THR A 81 21.24 1.28 17.69
CA THR A 81 22.59 1.56 17.20
C THR A 81 22.81 3.06 17.01
N ASP A 82 23.98 3.57 17.38
CA ASP A 82 24.41 4.91 16.96
C ASP A 82 24.65 4.91 15.43
N LEU A 83 24.11 5.89 14.71
CA LEU A 83 24.20 6.00 13.25
C LEU A 83 25.59 6.47 12.74
N VAL A 84 26.66 6.14 13.48
CA VAL A 84 28.04 6.48 13.14
C VAL A 84 28.54 5.53 12.06
N ALA A 85 28.35 5.88 10.79
CA ALA A 85 29.00 5.18 9.69
C ALA A 85 29.54 6.14 8.63
N TRP A 86 30.48 7.00 9.04
CA TRP A 86 31.52 7.45 8.11
C TRP A 86 32.90 7.26 8.74
N LYS A 87 33.45 6.06 8.51
CA LYS A 87 34.81 5.87 8.01
C LYS A 87 34.89 4.48 7.38
N TYR A 88 35.11 4.47 6.07
CA TYR A 88 35.74 3.38 5.34
C TYR A 88 36.71 2.59 6.26
N GLU A 89 36.59 1.27 6.28
CA GLU A 89 37.52 0.32 6.91
C GLU A 89 37.71 0.39 8.44
N ALA A 90 37.05 1.31 9.15
CA ALA A 90 37.30 1.49 10.58
C ALA A 90 36.50 0.53 11.47
N VAL A 91 35.36 -0.02 11.05
CA VAL A 91 34.58 -0.91 11.92
C VAL A 91 35.26 -2.27 12.07
N GLU A 92 35.85 -2.84 11.02
CA GLU A 92 36.70 -4.02 11.17
C GLU A 92 37.95 -3.72 12.01
N ARG A 93 38.61 -2.56 11.82
CA ARG A 93 39.76 -2.18 12.65
C ARG A 93 39.41 -1.83 14.09
N ALA A 94 38.28 -1.20 14.37
CA ALA A 94 37.88 -0.76 15.71
C ALA A 94 37.36 -1.94 16.52
N TYR A 95 36.64 -2.88 15.90
CA TYR A 95 36.29 -4.15 16.53
C TYR A 95 37.53 -5.01 16.75
N GLN A 96 38.48 -5.04 15.81
CA GLN A 96 39.77 -5.68 16.02
C GLN A 96 40.62 -4.99 17.10
N LEU A 97 40.65 -3.65 17.16
CA LEU A 97 41.42 -2.89 18.16
C LEU A 97 40.84 -3.01 19.57
N THR A 98 39.50 -2.97 19.73
CA THR A 98 38.86 -3.21 21.04
C THR A 98 38.94 -4.67 21.47
N GLU A 99 38.93 -5.63 20.53
CA GLU A 99 39.23 -7.04 20.83
C GLU A 99 40.71 -7.24 21.20
N ILE A 100 41.65 -6.53 20.57
CA ILE A 100 43.08 -6.56 20.89
C ILE A 100 43.35 -5.88 22.25
N GLU A 101 42.72 -4.75 22.55
CA GLU A 101 42.86 -4.05 23.83
C GLU A 101 42.24 -4.86 24.98
N LYS A 102 41.05 -5.47 24.81
CA LYS A 102 40.47 -6.39 25.80
C LYS A 102 41.24 -7.71 25.93
N ALA A 103 41.84 -8.21 24.86
CA ALA A 103 42.72 -9.38 24.91
C ALA A 103 44.08 -9.07 25.57
N GLN A 104 44.47 -7.79 25.67
CA GLN A 104 45.66 -7.34 26.39
C GLN A 104 45.39 -7.09 27.89
N GLU A 105 44.14 -6.94 28.32
CA GLU A 105 43.77 -6.75 29.73
C GLU A 105 43.67 -8.07 30.53
N GLU A 106 43.45 -9.21 29.89
CA GLU A 106 43.59 -10.52 30.55
C GLU A 106 45.04 -10.99 30.53
N SER A 107 45.71 -10.89 31.68
CA SER A 107 47.00 -11.54 31.90
C SER A 107 46.92 -13.02 31.52
N PHE A 108 47.74 -13.44 30.56
CA PHE A 108 47.87 -14.83 30.11
C PHE A 108 48.04 -15.82 31.27
N LEU A 109 48.65 -15.40 32.38
CA LEU A 109 48.81 -16.21 33.58
C LEU A 109 47.48 -16.45 34.32
N THR A 110 46.57 -15.49 34.33
CA THR A 110 45.26 -15.61 34.97
C THR A 110 44.34 -16.54 34.18
N ALA A 111 44.45 -16.53 32.85
CA ALA A 111 43.74 -17.46 31.97
C ALA A 111 44.26 -18.90 32.12
N ILE A 112 45.56 -19.10 32.34
CA ILE A 112 46.12 -20.44 32.62
C ILE A 112 45.70 -20.94 34.02
N GLN A 113 45.60 -20.05 35.01
CA GLN A 113 45.20 -20.40 36.37
C GLN A 113 43.72 -20.84 36.48
N SER A 114 42.85 -20.39 35.57
CA SER A 114 41.43 -20.76 35.56
C SER A 114 41.11 -22.04 34.76
N MET A 115 42.09 -22.62 34.06
CA MET A 115 41.92 -23.86 33.32
C MET A 115 42.02 -25.08 34.25
N SER A 116 40.97 -25.90 34.32
CA SER A 116 41.00 -27.16 35.06
C SER A 116 41.98 -28.15 34.41
N LEU A 117 43.01 -28.57 35.15
CA LEU A 117 44.12 -29.43 34.70
C LEU A 117 43.77 -30.93 34.50
N ASP A 118 42.48 -31.29 34.41
CA ASP A 118 42.04 -32.70 34.38
C ASP A 118 41.93 -33.33 32.97
N LYS A 119 42.32 -32.62 31.90
CA LYS A 119 42.23 -33.15 30.53
C LYS A 119 43.58 -33.66 30.02
N ARG A 120 43.62 -34.91 29.56
CA ARG A 120 44.85 -35.51 29.01
C ARG A 120 45.22 -34.83 27.67
N PRO A 121 46.53 -34.71 27.31
CA PRO A 121 46.97 -33.98 26.11
C PRO A 121 46.32 -34.44 24.79
N ASN A 122 45.96 -35.71 24.68
CA ASN A 122 45.25 -36.30 23.54
C ASN A 122 43.76 -35.89 23.43
N GLN A 123 43.18 -35.29 24.48
CA GLN A 123 41.80 -34.77 24.48
C GLN A 123 41.70 -33.30 24.07
N LEU A 124 42.84 -32.61 23.90
CA LEU A 124 42.91 -31.22 23.42
C LEU A 124 42.95 -31.12 21.89
N ALA A 125 42.94 -32.24 21.17
CA ALA A 125 43.04 -32.35 19.72
C ALA A 125 41.73 -32.01 18.97
N HIS A 126 41.10 -30.88 19.31
CA HIS A 126 40.36 -30.08 18.34
C HIS A 126 41.33 -29.01 17.79
N SER A 127 41.25 -28.70 16.50
CA SER A 127 42.12 -27.75 15.79
C SER A 127 41.81 -26.27 16.13
N GLY A 128 41.63 -25.97 17.42
CA GLY A 128 41.31 -24.64 17.94
C GLY A 128 39.82 -24.27 17.87
N MET A 129 39.46 -23.21 18.60
CA MET A 129 38.17 -22.52 18.42
C MET A 129 38.31 -21.51 17.27
N ILE A 130 37.37 -21.47 16.33
CA ILE A 130 37.36 -20.54 15.18
C ILE A 130 37.05 -19.06 15.62
N GLY A 131 36.89 -18.81 16.93
CA GLY A 131 36.62 -17.51 17.55
C GLY A 131 36.34 -17.65 19.07
N LYS A 132 35.69 -16.67 19.71
CA LYS A 132 35.38 -16.69 21.16
C LYS A 132 34.24 -17.64 21.58
N GLY A 133 33.70 -18.48 20.70
CA GLY A 133 32.46 -19.21 20.98
C GLY A 133 31.26 -18.26 21.15
N ALA A 134 30.09 -18.79 21.54
CA ALA A 134 28.78 -18.12 21.52
C ALA A 134 28.84 -16.59 21.73
N ARG A 135 28.48 -15.81 20.70
CA ARG A 135 28.33 -14.35 20.81
C ARG A 135 27.38 -14.08 21.97
N HIS A 136 27.86 -13.40 23.02
CA HIS A 136 26.95 -12.78 23.98
C HIS A 136 26.07 -11.81 23.20
N LEU A 137 24.84 -12.22 22.91
CA LEU A 137 23.81 -11.35 22.35
C LEU A 137 23.71 -10.15 23.29
N GLN A 138 24.13 -8.97 22.81
CA GLN A 138 23.87 -7.73 23.52
C GLN A 138 22.37 -7.69 23.81
N LYS A 139 22.04 -7.54 25.09
CA LYS A 139 20.65 -7.41 25.51
C LYS A 139 20.15 -6.10 24.90
N VAL A 140 19.16 -6.18 24.01
CA VAL A 140 18.50 -4.98 23.47
C VAL A 140 17.78 -4.33 24.66
N GLU A 141 18.33 -3.21 25.14
CA GLU A 141 17.69 -2.41 26.18
C GLU A 141 16.53 -1.66 25.55
N LEU A 142 15.35 -1.75 26.17
CA LEU A 142 14.17 -1.01 25.71
C LEU A 142 14.39 0.48 25.98
N PRO A 143 13.91 1.38 25.09
CA PRO A 143 14.04 2.82 25.30
C PRO A 143 13.37 3.24 26.61
N THR A 144 14.01 4.14 27.36
CA THR A 144 13.45 4.69 28.60
C THR A 144 12.35 5.72 28.31
N GLU A 145 11.47 6.00 29.27
CA GLU A 145 10.45 7.06 29.11
C GLU A 145 11.07 8.43 28.79
N ASP A 146 12.22 8.74 29.42
CA ASP A 146 12.99 9.94 29.09
C ASP A 146 13.46 9.99 27.65
N ALA A 147 13.81 8.84 27.07
CA ALA A 147 14.25 8.75 25.69
C ALA A 147 13.09 9.06 24.72
N PHE A 148 11.88 8.57 25.02
CA PHE A 148 10.67 8.96 24.29
C PHE A 148 10.35 10.44 24.43
N HIS A 149 10.49 11.00 25.63
CA HIS A 149 10.24 12.41 25.89
C HIS A 149 11.22 13.31 25.11
N ARG A 150 12.51 12.96 25.09
CA ARG A 150 13.53 13.65 24.29
C ARG A 150 13.26 13.57 22.81
N ALA A 151 12.85 12.40 22.31
CA ALA A 151 12.50 12.22 20.90
C ALA A 151 11.30 13.10 20.49
N HIS A 152 10.28 13.17 21.34
CA HIS A 152 9.12 14.03 21.10
C HIS A 152 9.51 15.51 21.04
N VAL A 153 10.28 16.00 22.02
CA VAL A 153 10.77 17.39 22.03
C VAL A 153 11.66 17.67 20.82
N PHE A 154 12.54 16.74 20.45
CA PHE A 154 13.39 16.87 19.27
C PHE A 154 12.59 16.93 17.97
N LEU A 155 11.64 16.02 17.76
CA LEU A 155 10.79 15.99 16.56
C LEU A 155 9.87 17.22 16.49
N ASP A 156 9.31 17.67 17.61
CA ASP A 156 8.52 18.90 17.68
C ASP A 156 9.35 20.15 17.39
N ALA A 157 10.60 20.19 17.88
CA ALA A 157 11.54 21.25 17.53
C ALA A 157 11.85 21.25 16.02
N MET A 158 11.99 20.08 15.41
CA MET A 158 12.16 19.96 13.96
C MET A 158 10.89 20.35 13.21
N ARG A 159 9.71 19.95 13.67
CA ARG A 159 8.41 20.38 13.12
C ARG A 159 8.28 21.89 13.16
N THR A 160 8.48 22.54 14.30
CA THR A 160 8.38 24.00 14.41
C THR A 160 9.47 24.74 13.65
N THR A 161 10.61 24.09 13.39
CA THR A 161 11.67 24.63 12.53
C THR A 161 11.35 24.44 11.04
N CYS A 162 10.61 23.39 10.67
CA CYS A 162 10.28 23.03 9.28
C CYS A 162 8.90 23.56 8.82
N LEU A 163 7.88 23.59 9.68
CA LEU A 163 6.51 24.04 9.42
C LEU A 163 6.45 25.55 9.25
N SER A 164 5.95 26.00 8.10
CA SER A 164 5.64 27.40 7.81
C SER A 164 4.15 27.74 7.96
N HIS A 165 3.30 26.75 8.22
CA HIS A 165 1.83 26.89 8.30
C HIS A 165 1.24 26.23 9.54
N THR A 166 1.11 26.98 10.62
CA THR A 166 0.06 26.72 11.61
C THR A 166 -0.95 27.85 11.58
N ARG A 167 -2.22 27.47 11.37
CA ARG A 167 -3.40 28.35 11.31
C ARG A 167 -4.00 28.61 12.68
N GLU A 168 -3.42 28.08 13.76
CA GLU A 168 -3.95 28.22 15.11
C GLU A 168 -2.96 28.95 16.04
N SER A 169 -3.39 30.14 16.39
CA SER A 169 -3.02 30.93 17.55
C SER A 169 -3.07 30.10 18.84
N ASN A 170 -2.02 30.15 19.67
CA ASN A 170 -2.11 30.36 21.13
C ASN A 170 -0.76 30.37 21.88
N PHE A 171 0.39 30.12 21.24
CA PHE A 171 1.71 30.29 21.90
C PHE A 171 2.37 31.62 21.53
N GLU A 172 2.42 32.57 22.47
CA GLU A 172 3.06 33.89 22.28
C GLU A 172 4.57 33.81 22.01
N ALA A 173 5.26 32.75 22.48
CA ALA A 173 6.68 32.54 22.22
C ALA A 173 7.00 32.27 20.74
N CYS A 174 6.05 31.70 19.97
CA CYS A 174 6.23 31.42 18.54
C CYS A 174 5.98 32.63 17.62
N LYS A 175 5.50 33.77 18.15
CA LYS A 175 5.24 34.98 17.32
C LYS A 175 6.51 35.55 16.68
N LEU A 176 7.68 35.38 17.31
CA LEU A 176 8.95 35.85 16.76
C LEU A 176 9.36 35.04 15.52
N VAL A 177 9.29 33.71 15.56
CA VAL A 177 9.58 32.82 14.41
C VAL A 177 8.61 33.07 13.25
N VAL A 178 7.33 33.33 13.54
CA VAL A 178 6.30 33.66 12.53
C VAL A 178 6.55 35.03 11.87
N SER A 179 7.21 35.98 12.55
CA SER A 179 7.50 37.31 11.99
C SER A 179 8.63 37.34 10.95
N PHE A 180 9.47 36.29 10.87
CA PHE A 180 10.55 36.15 9.87
C PHE A 180 10.05 35.70 8.48
N ARG A 181 8.73 35.52 8.33
CA ARG A 181 7.99 35.05 7.14
C ARG A 181 8.25 35.74 5.80
N ARG A 182 8.92 36.89 5.75
CA ARG A 182 8.89 37.77 4.57
C ARG A 182 10.12 37.75 3.66
N ASN A 183 11.15 36.95 3.96
CA ASN A 183 12.35 36.91 3.12
C ASN A 183 12.90 35.49 2.94
N ILE A 184 12.85 35.04 1.68
CA ILE A 184 13.77 34.08 1.01
C ILE A 184 13.41 32.59 1.11
N GLY A 185 13.43 31.90 -0.05
CA GLY A 185 13.12 30.47 -0.25
C GLY A 185 14.04 29.51 0.51
N LEU A 186 13.72 29.30 1.78
CA LEU A 186 14.51 28.60 2.80
C LEU A 186 13.86 27.29 3.28
N GLU A 187 12.96 26.63 2.52
CA GLU A 187 12.36 25.36 2.98
C GLU A 187 12.78 24.14 2.13
N SER A 188 13.15 24.32 0.85
CA SER A 188 13.84 23.27 0.06
C SER A 188 15.15 22.82 0.70
N TYR A 189 15.93 23.75 1.27
CA TYR A 189 17.19 23.41 1.95
C TYR A 189 16.98 22.56 3.20
N LYS A 190 15.82 22.64 3.87
CA LYS A 190 15.59 21.91 5.13
C LYS A 190 15.41 20.41 4.86
N ALA A 191 14.69 20.07 3.79
CA ALA A 191 14.58 18.68 3.32
C ALA A 191 15.93 18.14 2.85
N GLU A 192 16.73 18.95 2.15
CA GLU A 192 18.11 18.59 1.80
C GLU A 192 18.98 18.35 3.03
N VAL A 193 18.90 19.21 4.05
CA VAL A 193 19.66 19.07 5.30
C VAL A 193 19.28 17.82 6.06
N ILE A 194 17.98 17.50 6.13
CA ILE A 194 17.51 16.27 6.75
C ILE A 194 17.99 15.07 5.93
N THR A 195 17.93 15.13 4.60
CA THR A 195 18.49 14.09 3.72
C THR A 195 20.00 13.93 3.91
N GLU A 196 20.74 15.04 4.04
CA GLU A 196 22.19 15.07 4.28
C GLU A 196 22.54 14.41 5.62
N ALA A 197 21.76 14.72 6.66
CA ALA A 197 21.95 14.20 8.00
C ALA A 197 21.58 12.71 8.12
N LEU A 198 20.53 12.26 7.43
CA LEU A 198 20.07 10.87 7.43
C LEU A 198 20.90 9.98 6.50
N CYS A 199 21.15 10.45 5.28
CA CYS A 199 21.81 9.69 4.23
C CYS A 199 22.49 10.59 3.18
N HIS A 200 23.72 11.01 3.46
CA HIS A 200 24.55 11.78 2.51
C HIS A 200 24.68 11.10 1.13
N ASP A 201 24.77 9.76 1.07
CA ASP A 201 24.88 9.00 -0.19
C ASP A 201 23.63 9.12 -1.09
N ALA A 202 22.49 9.50 -0.50
CA ALA A 202 21.24 9.71 -1.23
C ALA A 202 21.19 11.08 -1.93
N LEU A 203 21.93 12.09 -1.45
CA LEU A 203 22.01 13.41 -2.11
C LEU A 203 22.74 13.36 -3.46
N GLY A 204 23.74 12.48 -3.59
CA GLY A 204 24.38 12.16 -4.87
C GLY A 204 23.62 11.11 -5.67
N GLY A 205 22.47 10.66 -5.17
CA GLY A 205 21.60 9.68 -5.83
C GLY A 205 20.81 10.31 -6.97
N ASP A 206 20.54 9.51 -7.99
CA ASP A 206 19.70 9.97 -9.09
C ASP A 206 18.23 10.05 -8.65
N PHE A 207 17.59 11.17 -9.02
CA PHE A 207 16.16 11.40 -8.83
C PHE A 207 15.33 10.63 -9.87
N LEU A 208 15.94 10.28 -11.00
CA LEU A 208 15.30 9.51 -12.05
C LEU A 208 15.19 8.03 -11.67
N PHE A 209 14.09 7.41 -12.07
CA PHE A 209 13.87 5.98 -11.94
C PHE A 209 14.18 5.35 -13.29
N TYR A 210 15.18 4.46 -13.36
CA TYR A 210 15.46 3.68 -14.56
C TYR A 210 14.69 2.36 -14.55
N ASP A 211 14.78 1.58 -15.63
CA ASP A 211 14.17 0.26 -15.67
C ASP A 211 14.66 -0.62 -14.52
N TRP A 212 13.72 -1.34 -13.90
CA TRP A 212 14.02 -2.17 -12.72
C TRP A 212 15.14 -3.19 -12.98
N ASP A 213 15.23 -3.73 -14.19
CA ASP A 213 16.28 -4.69 -14.56
C ASP A 213 17.70 -4.11 -14.50
N VAL A 214 17.86 -2.79 -14.65
CA VAL A 214 19.13 -2.09 -14.48
C VAL A 214 19.33 -1.70 -13.01
N GLU A 215 18.28 -1.19 -12.37
CA GLU A 215 18.32 -0.69 -11.00
C GLU A 215 18.56 -1.78 -9.96
N LYS A 216 18.11 -3.02 -10.25
CA LYS A 216 18.33 -4.16 -9.37
C LYS A 216 19.81 -4.51 -9.15
N GLU A 217 20.70 -4.12 -10.08
CA GLU A 217 22.14 -4.29 -9.91
C GLU A 217 22.71 -3.43 -8.76
N PHE A 218 22.02 -2.34 -8.42
CA PHE A 218 22.41 -1.41 -7.35
C PHE A 218 21.68 -1.66 -6.02
N VAL A 219 20.92 -2.77 -5.89
CA VAL A 219 20.16 -3.10 -4.68
C VAL A 219 21.03 -3.19 -3.42
N SER A 220 22.31 -3.56 -3.54
CA SER A 220 23.24 -3.56 -2.40
C SER A 220 23.38 -2.16 -1.77
N LYS A 221 23.46 -1.11 -2.59
CA LYS A 221 23.50 0.29 -2.15
C LYS A 221 22.17 0.70 -1.53
N TYR A 222 21.04 0.35 -2.16
CA TYR A 222 19.71 0.64 -1.63
C TYR A 222 19.44 -0.03 -0.28
N LEU A 223 19.90 -1.28 -0.11
CA LEU A 223 19.80 -2.01 1.14
C LEU A 223 20.63 -1.36 2.26
N GLU A 224 21.79 -0.79 1.94
CA GLU A 224 22.59 -0.04 2.92
C GLU A 224 21.88 1.24 3.37
N ILE A 225 21.31 1.99 2.43
CA ILE A 225 20.48 3.18 2.72
C ILE A 225 19.28 2.79 3.60
N SER A 226 18.53 1.75 3.21
CA SER A 226 17.37 1.27 3.97
C SER A 226 17.75 0.77 5.37
N LYS A 227 18.87 0.05 5.50
CA LYS A 227 19.35 -0.39 6.83
C LYS A 227 19.66 0.78 7.75
N ARG A 228 20.28 1.85 7.25
CA ARG A 228 20.57 3.06 8.04
C ARG A 228 19.27 3.71 8.50
N LEU A 229 18.33 3.97 7.60
CA LEU A 229 17.04 4.60 7.94
C LEU A 229 16.22 3.79 8.95
N ASN A 230 16.24 2.46 8.83
CA ASN A 230 15.47 1.58 9.70
C ASN A 230 16.18 1.21 11.01
N SER A 231 17.45 1.61 11.19
CA SER A 231 18.21 1.34 12.41
C SER A 231 17.86 2.31 13.56
N SER A 232 17.21 3.43 13.22
CA SER A 232 16.84 4.49 14.16
C SER A 232 15.39 4.91 13.93
N TRP A 233 14.56 4.84 14.98
CA TRP A 233 13.16 5.28 14.88
C TRP A 233 13.03 6.81 14.75
N ILE A 234 14.07 7.55 15.14
CA ILE A 234 14.18 9.00 14.90
C ILE A 234 14.30 9.31 13.41
N SER A 235 14.95 8.44 12.64
CA SER A 235 15.05 8.63 11.18
C SER A 235 13.68 8.58 10.51
N GLN A 236 12.80 7.68 10.96
CA GLN A 236 11.41 7.61 10.52
C GLN A 236 10.63 8.86 10.94
N GLY A 237 10.78 9.31 12.18
CA GLY A 237 10.17 10.55 12.66
C GLY A 237 10.60 11.77 11.85
N LEU A 238 11.88 11.88 11.48
CA LEU A 238 12.38 12.98 10.64
C LEU A 238 11.81 12.93 9.22
N MET A 239 11.67 11.74 8.62
CA MET A 239 10.99 11.59 7.33
C MET A 239 9.52 12.03 7.41
N GLU A 240 8.83 11.71 8.50
CA GLU A 240 7.46 12.12 8.74
C GLU A 240 7.32 13.66 8.85
N VAL A 241 8.26 14.33 9.53
CA VAL A 241 8.31 15.80 9.62
C VAL A 241 8.47 16.45 8.25
N VAL A 242 9.27 15.86 7.36
CA VAL A 242 9.42 16.35 5.98
C VAL A 242 8.15 16.08 5.17
N ALA A 243 7.50 14.93 5.38
CA ALA A 243 6.26 14.56 4.69
C ALA A 243 5.08 15.48 5.06
N GLU A 244 5.03 16.01 6.29
CA GLU A 244 3.99 16.98 6.72
C GLU A 244 3.95 18.28 5.89
N ASN A 245 4.98 18.57 5.08
CA ASN A 245 5.13 19.82 4.33
C ASN A 245 5.31 19.58 2.81
N PRO A 246 4.27 19.23 2.03
CA PRO A 246 4.39 19.11 0.58
C PRO A 246 4.84 20.44 -0.07
N PRO A 247 5.76 20.44 -1.07
CA PRO A 247 6.37 19.29 -1.75
C PRO A 247 7.76 18.89 -1.19
N CYS A 248 8.09 19.15 0.08
CA CYS A 248 9.44 18.93 0.64
C CYS A 248 9.93 17.48 0.53
N LEU A 249 9.03 16.50 0.65
CA LEU A 249 9.38 15.08 0.55
C LEU A 249 9.93 14.70 -0.83
N TRP A 250 9.61 15.45 -1.89
CA TRP A 250 10.16 15.21 -3.23
C TRP A 250 11.68 15.43 -3.29
N PHE A 251 12.26 16.27 -2.43
CA PHE A 251 13.71 16.39 -2.32
C PHE A 251 14.37 15.14 -1.71
N MET A 252 13.58 14.32 -0.99
CA MET A 252 14.00 13.01 -0.46
C MET A 252 13.73 11.86 -1.44
N LEU A 253 13.41 12.13 -2.71
CA LEU A 253 13.07 11.09 -3.69
C LEU A 253 14.13 9.98 -3.82
N PRO A 254 15.46 10.25 -3.79
CA PRO A 254 16.46 9.18 -3.80
C PRO A 254 16.36 8.23 -2.59
N VAL A 255 15.92 8.73 -1.44
CA VAL A 255 15.68 7.93 -0.22
C VAL A 255 14.42 7.08 -0.39
N ILE A 256 13.33 7.69 -0.87
CA ILE A 256 12.06 7.00 -1.16
C ILE A 256 12.26 5.89 -2.21
N LYS A 257 13.07 6.17 -3.24
CA LYS A 257 13.50 5.21 -4.27
C LYS A 257 14.25 4.03 -3.67
N ALA A 258 15.21 4.28 -2.78
CA ALA A 258 16.00 3.23 -2.13
C ALA A 258 15.14 2.30 -1.26
N GLU A 259 14.18 2.85 -0.50
CA GLU A 259 13.25 2.05 0.29
C GLU A 259 12.33 1.21 -0.61
N LEU A 260 11.74 1.80 -1.66
CA LEU A 260 10.90 1.06 -2.61
C LEU A 260 11.68 -0.05 -3.30
N ALA A 261 12.92 0.20 -3.73
CA ALA A 261 13.79 -0.80 -4.34
C ALA A 261 14.09 -1.95 -3.36
N THR A 262 14.28 -1.65 -2.07
CA THR A 262 14.51 -2.67 -1.06
C THR A 262 13.27 -3.53 -0.81
N ILE A 263 12.08 -2.94 -0.82
CA ILE A 263 10.81 -3.67 -0.73
C ILE A 263 10.63 -4.56 -1.97
N MET A 264 10.80 -4.01 -3.17
CA MET A 264 10.70 -4.75 -4.42
C MET A 264 11.67 -5.93 -4.48
N ALA A 265 12.93 -5.73 -4.10
CA ALA A 265 13.93 -6.79 -4.06
C ALA A 265 13.54 -7.90 -3.07
N LYS A 266 12.90 -7.59 -1.94
CA LYS A 266 12.38 -8.62 -1.02
C LYS A 266 11.25 -9.42 -1.66
N PHE A 267 10.31 -8.77 -2.35
CA PHE A 267 9.21 -9.44 -3.05
C PHE A 267 9.70 -10.31 -4.23
N GLU A 268 10.70 -9.83 -4.99
CA GLU A 268 11.26 -10.55 -6.14
C GLU A 268 12.02 -11.83 -5.75
N ASN A 269 12.79 -11.75 -4.65
CA ASN A 269 13.70 -12.80 -4.20
C ASN A 269 13.06 -13.84 -3.27
N VAL A 270 11.73 -13.80 -3.06
CA VAL A 270 11.04 -14.86 -2.31
C VAL A 270 11.16 -16.19 -3.06
N VAL A 271 11.60 -17.24 -2.35
CA VAL A 271 11.78 -18.59 -2.91
C VAL A 271 10.45 -19.15 -3.42
N ASP A 272 9.39 -19.02 -2.61
CA ASP A 272 8.03 -19.37 -3.00
C ASP A 272 7.25 -18.12 -3.44
N LYS A 273 7.19 -17.92 -4.75
CA LYS A 273 6.53 -16.81 -5.41
C LYS A 273 4.99 -16.83 -5.28
N SER A 274 4.42 -17.98 -4.93
CA SER A 274 2.97 -18.17 -4.80
C SER A 274 2.42 -17.91 -3.39
N ARG A 275 3.31 -17.75 -2.41
CA ARG A 275 2.96 -17.41 -1.03
C ARG A 275 2.46 -15.97 -0.93
N VAL A 276 1.57 -15.69 0.02
CA VAL A 276 1.23 -14.32 0.44
C VAL A 276 2.41 -13.62 1.14
N PRO A 277 2.52 -12.28 1.06
CA PRO A 277 3.55 -11.51 1.74
C PRO A 277 3.61 -11.77 3.24
N THR A 278 4.82 -11.68 3.81
CA THR A 278 5.01 -11.80 5.26
C THR A 278 4.67 -10.50 5.98
N GLU A 279 4.33 -10.57 7.26
CA GLU A 279 4.03 -9.38 8.10
C GLU A 279 5.20 -8.38 8.12
N GLU A 280 6.45 -8.84 8.10
CA GLU A 280 7.63 -7.96 8.00
C GLU A 280 7.67 -7.19 6.67
N MET A 281 7.30 -7.84 5.56
CA MET A 281 7.25 -7.22 4.24
C MET A 281 6.13 -6.19 4.17
N LEU A 282 4.96 -6.54 4.71
CA LEU A 282 3.79 -5.65 4.76
C LEU A 282 4.06 -4.45 5.65
N SER A 283 4.56 -4.64 6.87
CA SER A 283 4.89 -3.54 7.78
C SER A 283 5.90 -2.55 7.17
N ARG A 284 6.91 -3.05 6.43
CA ARG A 284 7.85 -2.18 5.71
C ARG A 284 7.18 -1.41 4.56
N PHE A 285 6.29 -2.07 3.83
CA PHE A 285 5.53 -1.46 2.76
C PHE A 285 4.55 -0.41 3.29
N ASP A 286 3.83 -0.70 4.37
CA ASP A 286 2.88 0.20 5.02
C ASP A 286 3.56 1.46 5.56
N ASN A 287 4.74 1.32 6.17
CA ASN A 287 5.54 2.46 6.61
C ASN A 287 5.98 3.35 5.44
N TRP A 288 6.45 2.74 4.34
CA TRP A 288 6.81 3.48 3.13
C TRP A 288 5.59 4.19 2.54
N LEU A 289 4.45 3.51 2.48
CA LEU A 289 3.20 4.04 1.97
C LEU A 289 2.70 5.23 2.80
N PHE A 290 2.73 5.11 4.12
CA PHE A 290 2.34 6.16 5.04
C PHE A 290 3.11 7.46 4.77
N ILE A 291 4.42 7.37 4.61
CA ILE A 291 5.29 8.54 4.36
C ILE A 291 5.00 9.16 3.00
N VAL A 292 4.89 8.34 1.96
CA VAL A 292 4.66 8.80 0.58
C VAL A 292 3.25 9.42 0.42
N ARG A 293 2.24 8.90 1.12
CA ARG A 293 0.89 9.50 1.20
C ARG A 293 0.91 10.83 1.92
N LYS A 294 1.53 10.87 3.10
CA LYS A 294 1.61 12.09 3.91
C LYS A 294 2.28 13.24 3.13
N GLY A 295 3.28 12.92 2.30
CA GLY A 295 4.01 13.90 1.48
C GLY A 295 3.42 14.21 0.09
N ASP A 296 2.21 13.75 -0.23
CA ASP A 296 1.52 13.99 -1.52
C ASP A 296 2.40 13.66 -2.75
N ILE A 297 3.17 12.56 -2.65
CA ILE A 297 4.03 12.09 -3.74
C ILE A 297 3.24 11.17 -4.67
N LEU A 298 2.37 10.32 -4.14
CA LEU A 298 1.64 9.32 -4.91
C LEU A 298 0.29 9.87 -5.42
N SER A 299 -0.27 9.26 -6.48
CA SER A 299 -1.63 9.58 -6.94
C SER A 299 -2.66 8.74 -6.17
N GLU A 300 -3.86 9.30 -5.93
CA GLU A 300 -5.03 8.62 -5.34
C GLU A 300 -5.33 7.24 -5.98
N ARG A 301 -5.07 7.06 -7.30
CA ARG A 301 -5.32 5.77 -7.98
C ARG A 301 -4.43 4.61 -7.50
N PHE A 302 -3.21 4.91 -7.03
CA PHE A 302 -2.32 3.85 -6.52
C PHE A 302 -2.64 3.47 -5.08
N GLU A 303 -3.45 4.27 -4.35
CA GLU A 303 -3.88 3.91 -2.99
C GLU A 303 -4.65 2.56 -3.01
N LEU A 304 -5.56 2.39 -3.97
CA LEU A 304 -6.28 1.15 -4.21
C LEU A 304 -5.35 -0.03 -4.57
N THR A 305 -4.26 0.24 -5.30
CA THR A 305 -3.27 -0.79 -5.64
C THR A 305 -2.52 -1.29 -4.41
N MET A 306 -2.37 -0.43 -3.40
CA MET A 306 -1.62 -0.72 -2.19
C MET A 306 -2.44 -1.58 -1.22
N ASP A 307 -3.74 -1.33 -1.16
CA ASP A 307 -4.67 -2.12 -0.33
C ASP A 307 -4.84 -3.56 -0.87
N ILE A 308 -4.49 -3.81 -2.13
CA ILE A 308 -4.53 -5.15 -2.75
C ILE A 308 -3.29 -6.00 -2.42
N ILE A 309 -2.12 -5.37 -2.19
CA ILE A 309 -0.85 -6.09 -1.98
C ILE A 309 -0.89 -7.14 -0.84
N PRO A 310 -1.56 -6.90 0.30
CA PRO A 310 -1.72 -7.91 1.36
C PRO A 310 -2.49 -9.17 0.94
N HIS A 311 -3.34 -9.06 -0.09
CA HIS A 311 -4.28 -10.10 -0.49
C HIS A 311 -3.83 -10.89 -1.73
N VAL A 312 -2.68 -10.56 -2.31
CA VAL A 312 -2.16 -11.23 -3.51
C VAL A 312 -0.90 -12.01 -3.21
N THR A 313 -0.46 -12.84 -4.15
CA THR A 313 0.80 -13.58 -4.00
C THR A 313 2.02 -12.63 -4.04
N CYS A 314 3.16 -13.02 -3.47
CA CYS A 314 4.40 -12.25 -3.52
C CYS A 314 4.81 -11.88 -4.94
N TYR A 315 4.55 -12.76 -5.91
CA TYR A 315 4.79 -12.46 -7.33
C TYR A 315 3.89 -11.36 -7.87
N GLU A 316 2.60 -11.41 -7.54
CA GLU A 316 1.64 -10.39 -7.96
C GLU A 316 1.91 -9.06 -7.26
N GLY A 317 2.22 -9.10 -5.96
CA GLY A 317 2.68 -7.92 -5.22
C GLY A 317 3.93 -7.30 -5.83
N PHE A 318 4.91 -8.11 -6.24
CA PHE A 318 6.09 -7.62 -6.98
C PHE A 318 5.69 -6.91 -8.28
N LEU A 319 4.78 -7.51 -9.06
CA LEU A 319 4.29 -6.92 -10.30
C LEU A 319 3.57 -5.58 -10.08
N LEU A 320 2.77 -5.47 -9.01
CA LEU A 320 2.14 -4.20 -8.61
C LEU A 320 3.17 -3.14 -8.23
N LEU A 321 4.21 -3.53 -7.48
CA LEU A 321 5.31 -2.63 -7.12
C LEU A 321 6.12 -2.18 -8.34
N VAL A 322 6.30 -3.03 -9.35
CA VAL A 322 6.91 -2.64 -10.65
C VAL A 322 6.08 -1.57 -11.34
N GLU A 323 4.75 -1.60 -11.24
CA GLU A 323 3.92 -0.55 -11.84
C GLU A 323 4.03 0.78 -11.07
N ILE A 324 4.12 0.73 -9.74
CA ILE A 324 4.45 1.90 -8.90
C ILE A 324 5.84 2.45 -9.30
N TRP A 325 6.83 1.59 -9.51
CA TRP A 325 8.16 1.99 -9.97
C TRP A 325 8.11 2.69 -11.34
N ARG A 326 7.38 2.11 -12.31
CA ARG A 326 7.18 2.69 -13.65
C ARG A 326 6.45 4.02 -13.59
N HIS A 327 5.55 4.23 -12.64
CA HIS A 327 4.91 5.53 -12.42
C HIS A 327 5.92 6.61 -12.10
N PHE A 328 6.91 6.33 -11.24
CA PHE A 328 8.01 7.25 -10.98
C PHE A 328 8.93 7.44 -12.19
N GLN A 329 9.20 6.38 -12.96
CA GLN A 329 9.97 6.43 -14.20
C GLN A 329 9.33 7.34 -15.25
N ARG A 330 8.02 7.19 -15.52
CA ARG A 330 7.28 8.01 -16.49
C ARG A 330 7.22 9.49 -16.09
N ARG A 331 7.20 9.78 -14.79
CA ARG A 331 7.20 11.17 -14.28
C ARG A 331 8.52 11.90 -14.54
N GLY A 332 9.65 11.20 -14.53
CA GLY A 332 10.96 11.79 -14.79
C GLY A 332 11.29 12.99 -13.89
N ALA A 333 10.87 12.93 -12.62
CA ALA A 333 11.08 14.04 -11.68
C ALA A 333 12.58 14.26 -11.48
N SER A 334 13.07 15.41 -11.92
CA SER A 334 14.43 15.87 -11.69
C SER A 334 14.47 16.86 -10.52
N TYR A 335 15.64 17.02 -9.93
CA TYR A 335 15.88 18.06 -8.92
C TYR A 335 15.41 19.44 -9.40
N ASN A 336 15.69 19.80 -10.67
CA ASN A 336 15.31 21.09 -11.25
C ASN A 336 13.79 21.26 -11.36
N SER A 337 13.07 20.22 -11.77
CA SER A 337 11.60 20.27 -11.86
C SER A 337 10.94 20.37 -10.49
N ILE A 338 11.46 19.65 -9.49
CA ILE A 338 10.97 19.72 -8.10
C ILE A 338 11.20 21.13 -7.55
N HIS A 339 12.39 21.68 -7.76
CA HIS A 339 12.73 23.03 -7.33
C HIS A 339 11.85 24.10 -8.03
N ALA A 340 11.51 23.91 -9.31
CA ALA A 340 10.61 24.82 -10.03
C ALA A 340 9.19 24.82 -9.45
N VAL A 341 8.63 23.63 -9.20
CA VAL A 341 7.29 23.48 -8.58
C VAL A 341 7.27 24.08 -7.18
N TYR A 342 8.30 23.79 -6.38
CA TYR A 342 8.43 24.35 -5.04
C TYR A 342 8.46 25.89 -5.03
N ASN A 343 9.21 26.50 -5.95
CA ASN A 343 9.24 27.96 -6.07
C ASN A 343 7.90 28.58 -6.51
N ALA A 344 7.09 27.85 -7.28
CA ALA A 344 5.76 28.29 -7.66
C ALA A 344 4.77 28.18 -6.48
N VAL A 345 4.82 27.09 -5.71
CA VAL A 345 4.06 26.95 -4.45
C VAL A 345 4.40 28.06 -3.46
N LEU A 346 5.68 28.41 -3.31
CA LEU A 346 6.11 29.53 -2.46
C LEU A 346 5.54 30.90 -2.87
N LYS A 347 5.25 31.08 -4.17
CA LYS A 347 4.62 32.30 -4.70
C LYS A 347 3.10 32.31 -4.53
N GLY A 348 2.52 31.25 -3.97
CA GLY A 348 1.08 31.08 -3.84
C GLY A 348 0.39 30.60 -5.12
N GLU A 349 1.15 30.09 -6.09
CA GLU A 349 0.60 29.48 -7.30
C GLU A 349 0.16 28.03 -6.98
N GLU A 350 -0.97 27.58 -7.53
CA GLU A 350 -1.32 26.15 -7.55
C GLU A 350 -0.41 25.42 -8.54
N ALA A 351 0.84 25.21 -8.14
CA ALA A 351 1.78 24.38 -8.87
C ALA A 351 1.85 23.02 -8.19
N ARG A 352 1.37 22.00 -8.90
CA ARG A 352 1.65 20.61 -8.58
C ARG A 352 2.54 20.05 -9.68
N LEU A 353 3.34 19.04 -9.37
CA LEU A 353 3.94 18.20 -10.41
C LEU A 353 2.76 17.55 -11.16
N HIS A 354 2.33 18.18 -12.27
CA HIS A 354 1.13 17.79 -13.02
C HIS A 354 1.18 16.31 -13.37
N ILE A 355 0.11 15.60 -13.00
CA ILE A 355 -0.09 14.18 -13.26
C ILE A 355 -0.92 14.07 -14.53
N THR A 356 -0.27 13.88 -15.68
CA THR A 356 -0.93 13.37 -16.89
C THR A 356 -0.57 11.90 -17.03
N MET A 357 -1.56 11.02 -16.93
CA MET A 357 -1.38 9.58 -17.10
C MET A 357 -1.40 9.24 -18.59
N ASP A 358 -0.24 8.90 -19.15
CA ASP A 358 -0.14 8.11 -20.39
C ASP A 358 0.77 6.91 -20.09
N GLY A 359 0.18 5.73 -19.84
CA GLY A 359 0.95 4.50 -19.69
C GLY A 359 0.27 3.37 -18.90
N SER A 360 -0.28 2.41 -19.64
CA SER A 360 -0.52 0.98 -19.33
C SER A 360 -0.68 0.53 -17.85
N ALA A 361 -1.91 0.58 -17.32
CA ALA A 361 -2.33 -0.15 -16.11
C ALA A 361 -2.51 -1.68 -16.34
N GLU A 362 -1.82 -2.27 -17.31
CA GLU A 362 -2.03 -3.66 -17.79
C GLU A 362 -1.72 -4.73 -16.74
N ILE A 363 -0.67 -4.50 -15.95
CA ILE A 363 -0.26 -5.43 -14.88
C ILE A 363 -1.26 -5.39 -13.73
N TYR A 364 -1.69 -4.19 -13.33
CA TYR A 364 -2.75 -4.01 -12.35
C TYR A 364 -4.05 -4.71 -12.79
N ARG A 365 -4.44 -4.56 -14.07
CA ARG A 365 -5.59 -5.23 -14.68
C ARG A 365 -5.49 -6.76 -14.59
N LEU A 366 -4.33 -7.34 -14.89
CA LEU A 366 -4.13 -8.79 -14.85
C LEU A 366 -4.18 -9.36 -13.43
N VAL A 367 -3.58 -8.67 -12.46
CA VAL A 367 -3.60 -9.10 -11.04
C VAL A 367 -5.02 -9.02 -10.48
N VAL A 368 -5.74 -7.95 -10.78
CA VAL A 368 -7.13 -7.76 -10.34
C VAL A 368 -8.08 -8.75 -11.02
N GLN A 369 -7.94 -9.01 -12.33
CA GLN A 369 -8.75 -9.98 -13.06
C GLN A 369 -8.49 -11.42 -12.62
N LYS A 370 -7.24 -11.77 -12.29
CA LYS A 370 -6.87 -13.10 -11.82
C LYS A 370 -7.39 -13.38 -10.40
N ASN A 371 -7.45 -12.36 -9.56
CA ASN A 371 -7.94 -12.44 -8.17
C ASN A 371 -9.41 -11.97 -8.03
N ILE A 372 -10.19 -11.99 -9.10
CA ILE A 372 -11.58 -11.53 -9.12
C ILE A 372 -12.52 -12.33 -8.19
N GLY A 373 -12.13 -13.56 -7.79
CA GLY A 373 -12.83 -14.32 -6.75
C GLY A 373 -12.75 -13.63 -5.38
N ASP A 374 -11.61 -13.02 -5.06
CA ASP A 374 -11.35 -12.29 -3.81
C ASP A 374 -11.65 -10.78 -3.92
N LEU A 375 -11.54 -10.21 -5.13
CA LEU A 375 -11.70 -8.78 -5.44
C LEU A 375 -13.04 -8.40 -6.09
N GLY A 376 -13.93 -9.38 -6.28
CA GLY A 376 -15.21 -9.22 -7.00
C GLY A 376 -16.18 -8.21 -6.37
N HIS A 377 -15.90 -7.76 -5.14
CA HIS A 377 -16.64 -6.71 -4.46
C HIS A 377 -16.44 -5.30 -5.07
N LEU A 378 -15.50 -5.10 -6.00
CA LEU A 378 -15.12 -3.78 -6.55
C LEU A 378 -15.83 -3.35 -7.86
N PHE A 379 -16.88 -4.03 -8.35
CA PHE A 379 -17.41 -3.80 -9.71
C PHE A 379 -18.95 -3.64 -9.80
N PRO A 380 -19.49 -2.60 -10.48
CA PRO A 380 -20.90 -2.53 -10.91
C PRO A 380 -21.05 -2.85 -12.42
N LEU A 381 -22.23 -2.75 -13.04
CA LEU A 381 -23.40 -3.63 -13.02
C LEU A 381 -24.21 -3.31 -14.30
N LEU A 382 -24.79 -4.30 -15.02
CA LEU A 382 -25.70 -4.02 -16.15
C LEU A 382 -27.15 -4.14 -15.68
N ALA A 383 -27.91 -3.04 -15.74
CA ALA A 383 -29.28 -2.99 -15.24
C ALA A 383 -30.24 -2.35 -16.27
N ARG A 384 -31.44 -2.90 -16.40
CA ARG A 384 -32.57 -2.33 -17.12
C ARG A 384 -33.17 -1.19 -16.29
N LEU A 385 -33.54 -0.08 -16.93
CA LEU A 385 -34.14 1.04 -16.23
C LEU A 385 -35.60 0.75 -15.83
N PRO A 386 -36.04 1.10 -14.61
CA PRO A 386 -37.43 0.94 -14.19
C PRO A 386 -38.39 1.74 -15.09
N GLY A 387 -39.31 1.06 -15.77
CA GLY A 387 -40.41 1.67 -16.54
C GLY A 387 -40.22 1.66 -18.06
N GLU A 388 -38.99 1.61 -18.56
CA GLU A 388 -38.70 1.61 -20.01
C GLU A 388 -38.27 0.20 -20.46
N ARG A 389 -39.12 -0.45 -21.26
CA ARG A 389 -38.97 -1.89 -21.59
C ARG A 389 -37.79 -2.20 -22.52
N THR A 390 -37.08 -1.22 -23.06
CA THR A 390 -36.08 -1.46 -24.13
C THR A 390 -34.73 -0.79 -23.86
N GLU A 391 -34.57 -0.07 -22.74
CA GLU A 391 -33.33 0.63 -22.42
C GLU A 391 -32.48 -0.14 -21.40
N ILE A 392 -31.18 -0.23 -21.66
CA ILE A 392 -30.20 -0.95 -20.84
C ILE A 392 -29.03 -0.01 -20.52
N LEU A 393 -28.56 -0.04 -19.28
CA LEU A 393 -27.30 0.57 -18.87
C LEU A 393 -26.16 -0.43 -19.00
N ILE A 394 -25.11 -0.06 -19.73
CA ILE A 394 -23.89 -0.84 -19.94
C ILE A 394 -22.65 0.02 -19.63
N ASN A 395 -21.57 -0.64 -19.23
CA ASN A 395 -20.30 0.03 -19.08
C ASN A 395 -19.74 0.54 -20.41
N PRO A 396 -19.10 1.72 -20.41
CA PRO A 396 -18.38 2.21 -21.58
C PRO A 396 -17.19 1.30 -21.92
N PHE A 397 -17.01 1.04 -23.21
CA PHE A 397 -15.92 0.23 -23.72
C PHE A 397 -14.59 1.00 -23.66
N GLY A 398 -13.67 0.50 -22.84
CA GLY A 398 -12.37 1.11 -22.61
C GLY A 398 -12.15 1.56 -21.16
N LEU A 399 -13.21 1.71 -20.36
CA LEU A 399 -13.07 1.90 -18.91
C LEU A 399 -12.92 0.57 -18.19
N LEU A 400 -12.06 0.56 -17.18
CA LEU A 400 -12.00 -0.52 -16.21
C LEU A 400 -13.19 -0.46 -15.27
N TYR A 401 -13.59 -1.59 -14.72
CA TYR A 401 -14.78 -1.64 -13.86
C TYR A 401 -14.67 -0.76 -12.60
N HIS A 402 -13.48 -0.54 -12.03
CA HIS A 402 -13.29 0.38 -10.90
C HIS A 402 -13.26 1.87 -11.30
N GLU A 403 -13.11 2.18 -12.59
CA GLU A 403 -13.22 3.56 -13.11
C GLU A 403 -14.68 3.94 -13.37
N GLN A 404 -15.60 2.97 -13.28
CA GLN A 404 -17.01 3.19 -13.54
C GLN A 404 -17.68 3.86 -12.36
N THR A 405 -18.40 4.93 -12.67
CA THR A 405 -19.34 5.59 -11.77
C THR A 405 -20.75 5.52 -12.37
N ALA A 406 -21.76 5.80 -11.57
CA ALA A 406 -23.14 5.91 -12.05
C ALA A 406 -23.27 6.88 -13.23
N SER A 407 -22.49 7.98 -13.26
CA SER A 407 -22.53 8.96 -14.36
C SER A 407 -21.84 8.48 -15.63
N THR A 408 -20.89 7.55 -15.54
CA THR A 408 -20.14 7.05 -16.72
C THR A 408 -20.88 5.96 -17.49
N LEU A 409 -21.95 5.37 -16.94
CA LEU A 409 -22.70 4.31 -17.60
C LEU A 409 -23.37 4.84 -18.89
N VAL A 410 -23.32 4.01 -19.93
CA VAL A 410 -23.88 4.31 -21.23
C VAL A 410 -25.26 3.68 -21.31
N LYS A 411 -26.25 4.48 -21.72
CA LYS A 411 -27.62 4.03 -21.97
C LYS A 411 -27.78 3.65 -23.44
N VAL A 412 -28.28 2.45 -23.70
CA VAL A 412 -28.44 1.88 -25.04
C VAL A 412 -29.83 1.26 -25.23
N ASP A 413 -30.29 1.16 -26.48
CA ASP A 413 -31.46 0.36 -26.86
C ASP A 413 -31.09 -1.12 -27.09
N LEU A 414 -32.06 -2.00 -27.36
CA LEU A 414 -31.83 -3.43 -27.59
C LEU A 414 -30.97 -3.71 -28.83
N GLU A 415 -30.99 -2.81 -29.80
CA GLU A 415 -30.17 -2.86 -31.01
C GLU A 415 -28.70 -2.46 -30.73
N GLY A 416 -28.45 -1.81 -29.58
CA GLY A 416 -27.15 -1.34 -29.11
C GLY A 416 -26.78 0.05 -29.62
N ASN A 417 -27.76 0.82 -30.09
CA ASN A 417 -27.57 2.23 -30.38
C ASN A 417 -27.47 3.00 -29.06
N VAL A 418 -26.52 3.93 -28.99
CA VAL A 418 -26.33 4.78 -27.82
C VAL A 418 -27.43 5.84 -27.77
N LEU A 419 -28.25 5.78 -26.72
CA LEU A 419 -29.30 6.76 -26.43
C LEU A 419 -28.75 7.91 -25.56
N ASN A 420 -27.87 7.57 -24.61
CA ASN A 420 -27.17 8.54 -23.79
C ASN A 420 -25.75 8.01 -23.47
N PRO A 421 -24.67 8.73 -23.83
CA PRO A 421 -23.30 8.30 -23.57
C PRO A 421 -22.85 8.47 -22.11
N GLY A 422 -23.69 9.01 -21.22
CA GLY A 422 -23.31 9.35 -19.86
C GLY A 422 -22.33 10.52 -19.83
N SER A 423 -21.38 10.48 -18.89
CA SER A 423 -20.30 11.49 -18.73
C SER A 423 -19.03 11.14 -19.51
N THR A 424 -19.07 10.17 -20.42
CA THR A 424 -17.92 9.69 -21.19
C THR A 424 -18.15 9.84 -22.69
N ASN A 425 -17.07 9.90 -23.46
CA ASN A 425 -17.11 9.91 -24.93
C ASN A 425 -16.82 8.52 -25.53
N LEU A 426 -16.72 7.48 -24.68
CA LEU A 426 -16.46 6.11 -25.08
C LEU A 426 -17.75 5.42 -25.53
N GLY A 427 -17.66 4.57 -26.56
CA GLY A 427 -18.77 3.76 -27.05
C GLY A 427 -19.01 2.50 -26.22
N ILE A 428 -19.74 1.52 -26.77
CA ILE A 428 -19.97 0.22 -26.13
C ILE A 428 -19.28 -0.91 -26.89
N ASN A 429 -19.08 -2.05 -26.23
CA ASN A 429 -18.60 -3.26 -26.90
C ASN A 429 -19.79 -3.97 -27.54
N GLN A 430 -20.01 -3.72 -28.84
CA GLN A 430 -21.16 -4.25 -29.57
C GLN A 430 -21.23 -5.78 -29.60
N ALA A 431 -20.07 -6.45 -29.65
CA ALA A 431 -20.00 -7.91 -29.64
C ALA A 431 -20.45 -8.46 -28.27
N ALA A 432 -19.88 -7.95 -27.17
CA ALA A 432 -20.30 -8.37 -25.83
C ALA A 432 -21.77 -8.02 -25.53
N TYR A 433 -22.26 -6.88 -26.05
CA TYR A 433 -23.64 -6.44 -25.84
C TYR A 433 -24.68 -7.38 -26.47
N THR A 434 -24.31 -8.15 -27.50
CA THR A 434 -25.21 -9.11 -28.16
C THR A 434 -25.78 -10.15 -27.20
N LEU A 435 -25.00 -10.63 -26.22
CA LEU A 435 -25.48 -11.54 -25.19
C LEU A 435 -26.55 -10.88 -24.30
N HIS A 436 -26.28 -9.67 -23.85
CA HIS A 436 -27.18 -8.92 -22.96
C HIS A 436 -28.50 -8.58 -23.65
N SER A 437 -28.44 -8.09 -24.89
CA SER A 437 -29.64 -7.74 -25.65
C SER A 437 -30.50 -8.96 -25.99
N ALA A 438 -29.88 -10.11 -26.30
CA ALA A 438 -30.61 -11.36 -26.54
C ALA A 438 -31.41 -11.79 -25.31
N ILE A 439 -30.76 -11.82 -24.13
CA ILE A 439 -31.41 -12.23 -22.89
C ILE A 439 -32.49 -11.22 -22.46
N HIS A 440 -32.20 -9.92 -22.43
CA HIS A 440 -33.18 -8.91 -22.04
C HIS A 440 -34.36 -8.78 -23.03
N GLY A 441 -34.12 -9.04 -24.31
CA GLY A 441 -35.15 -9.08 -25.35
C GLY A 441 -36.09 -10.28 -25.20
N ALA A 442 -35.54 -11.45 -24.85
CA ALA A 442 -36.33 -12.67 -24.67
C ALA A 442 -37.01 -12.78 -23.29
N ARG A 443 -36.37 -12.27 -22.24
CA ARG A 443 -36.80 -12.41 -20.84
C ARG A 443 -37.16 -11.05 -20.24
N SER A 444 -38.44 -10.68 -20.37
CA SER A 444 -38.95 -9.41 -19.82
C SER A 444 -38.95 -9.34 -18.29
N ASP A 445 -38.89 -10.48 -17.60
CA ASP A 445 -38.78 -10.58 -16.14
C ASP A 445 -37.39 -10.24 -15.60
N ILE A 446 -36.37 -10.27 -16.45
CA ILE A 446 -34.98 -10.02 -16.08
C ILE A 446 -34.65 -8.52 -16.14
N GLN A 447 -34.10 -8.02 -15.03
CA GLN A 447 -33.66 -6.63 -14.88
C GLN A 447 -32.13 -6.49 -14.89
N CYS A 448 -31.38 -7.54 -14.56
CA CYS A 448 -29.93 -7.51 -14.55
C CYS A 448 -29.36 -8.78 -15.20
N VAL A 449 -28.34 -8.61 -16.04
CA VAL A 449 -27.57 -9.70 -16.63
C VAL A 449 -26.09 -9.47 -16.38
N ILE A 450 -25.42 -10.44 -15.75
CA ILE A 450 -23.99 -10.41 -15.44
C ILE A 450 -23.29 -11.48 -16.27
N HIS A 451 -22.23 -11.11 -16.97
CA HIS A 451 -21.39 -12.02 -17.74
C HIS A 451 -19.93 -11.77 -17.37
N LEU A 452 -19.24 -12.82 -16.91
CA LEU A 452 -17.85 -12.75 -16.45
C LEU A 452 -17.06 -13.99 -16.91
N HIS A 453 -15.74 -13.84 -16.98
CA HIS A 453 -14.78 -14.87 -17.42
C HIS A 453 -13.83 -15.24 -16.27
N THR A 454 -14.37 -15.55 -15.09
CA THR A 454 -13.52 -15.93 -13.96
C THR A 454 -12.78 -17.25 -14.26
N PRO A 455 -11.46 -17.36 -14.01
CA PRO A 455 -10.69 -18.55 -14.41
C PRO A 455 -11.26 -19.86 -13.86
N VAL A 456 -11.80 -19.82 -12.64
CA VAL A 456 -12.40 -20.98 -11.96
C VAL A 456 -13.69 -21.44 -12.62
N VAL A 457 -14.56 -20.52 -13.05
CA VAL A 457 -15.78 -20.89 -13.77
C VAL A 457 -15.44 -21.32 -15.20
N ALA A 458 -14.48 -20.66 -15.85
CA ALA A 458 -13.99 -21.08 -17.17
C ALA A 458 -13.36 -22.49 -17.15
N ALA A 459 -12.66 -22.84 -16.06
CA ALA A 459 -12.13 -24.19 -15.88
C ALA A 459 -13.26 -25.23 -15.76
N VAL A 460 -14.28 -24.96 -14.93
CA VAL A 460 -15.42 -25.88 -14.78
C VAL A 460 -16.27 -25.94 -16.05
N SER A 461 -16.45 -24.83 -16.78
CA SER A 461 -17.20 -24.80 -18.04
C SER A 461 -16.56 -25.63 -19.14
N ALA A 462 -15.25 -25.87 -19.06
CA ALA A 462 -14.49 -26.73 -19.96
C ALA A 462 -14.56 -28.23 -19.58
N THR A 463 -15.23 -28.59 -18.48
CA THR A 463 -15.39 -30.00 -18.06
C THR A 463 -16.67 -30.62 -18.64
N LYS A 464 -16.63 -31.94 -18.88
CA LYS A 464 -17.81 -32.70 -19.33
C LYS A 464 -18.91 -32.73 -18.28
N CYS A 465 -18.55 -32.81 -17.01
CA CYS A 465 -19.50 -32.88 -15.90
C CYS A 465 -20.19 -31.54 -15.61
N GLY A 466 -19.62 -30.41 -16.05
CA GLY A 466 -20.16 -29.10 -15.72
C GLY A 466 -20.16 -28.85 -14.22
N ILE A 467 -21.13 -28.09 -13.73
CA ILE A 467 -21.37 -27.82 -12.31
C ILE A 467 -22.03 -29.02 -11.65
N LEU A 468 -21.44 -29.49 -10.57
CA LEU A 468 -21.91 -30.59 -9.72
C LEU A 468 -22.40 -30.04 -8.37
N PRO A 469 -23.37 -30.71 -7.72
CA PRO A 469 -23.90 -30.31 -6.42
C PRO A 469 -22.95 -30.68 -5.26
N VAL A 470 -21.68 -30.23 -5.32
CA VAL A 470 -20.61 -30.60 -4.37
C VAL A 470 -20.65 -29.81 -3.06
N CYS A 471 -21.29 -28.65 -3.05
CA CYS A 471 -21.40 -27.76 -1.89
C CYS A 471 -22.74 -27.03 -1.84
N GLN A 472 -23.06 -26.38 -0.73
CA GLN A 472 -24.35 -25.70 -0.58
C GLN A 472 -24.55 -24.61 -1.65
N GLU A 473 -23.50 -23.88 -1.99
CA GLU A 473 -23.49 -22.79 -2.97
C GLU A 473 -23.90 -23.29 -4.36
N SER A 474 -23.41 -24.47 -4.77
CA SER A 474 -23.80 -25.12 -6.02
C SER A 474 -25.28 -25.51 -6.09
N MET A 475 -25.94 -25.65 -4.93
CA MET A 475 -27.38 -25.92 -4.83
C MET A 475 -28.19 -24.62 -4.74
N ILE A 476 -27.62 -23.56 -4.17
CA ILE A 476 -28.26 -22.24 -4.05
C ILE A 476 -28.49 -21.61 -5.43
N ILE A 477 -27.55 -21.78 -6.36
CA ILE A 477 -27.68 -21.24 -7.73
C ILE A 477 -28.81 -21.89 -8.54
N GLY A 478 -29.29 -23.05 -8.10
CA GLY A 478 -30.38 -23.76 -8.76
C GLY A 478 -29.99 -24.45 -10.06
N PRO A 479 -30.97 -24.76 -10.92
CA PRO A 479 -30.70 -25.47 -12.17
C PRO A 479 -29.93 -24.59 -13.15
N VAL A 480 -28.90 -25.19 -13.78
CA VAL A 480 -27.92 -24.50 -14.64
C VAL A 480 -28.12 -24.91 -16.10
N ALA A 481 -28.29 -23.93 -16.98
CA ALA A 481 -28.28 -24.13 -18.43
C ALA A 481 -26.84 -24.24 -18.96
N TYR A 482 -26.70 -24.82 -20.16
CA TYR A 482 -25.41 -24.92 -20.84
C TYR A 482 -25.54 -24.49 -22.29
N HIS A 483 -24.58 -23.71 -22.75
CA HIS A 483 -24.45 -23.31 -24.15
C HIS A 483 -23.07 -23.74 -24.67
N ASP A 484 -23.05 -24.48 -25.78
CA ASP A 484 -21.82 -24.94 -26.41
C ASP A 484 -21.10 -23.78 -27.12
N TYR A 485 -19.77 -23.76 -27.09
CA TYR A 485 -18.97 -22.68 -27.67
C TYR A 485 -19.08 -22.63 -29.20
N GLN A 486 -19.53 -21.49 -29.74
CA GLN A 486 -19.67 -21.28 -31.20
C GLN A 486 -18.69 -20.25 -31.78
N GLY A 487 -17.75 -19.76 -30.96
CA GLY A 487 -16.78 -18.73 -31.33
C GLY A 487 -17.00 -17.43 -30.54
N ILE A 488 -16.45 -16.33 -31.06
CA ILE A 488 -16.71 -15.00 -30.49
C ILE A 488 -18.12 -14.59 -30.90
N LEU A 489 -18.93 -14.18 -29.92
CA LEU A 489 -20.32 -13.71 -30.03
C LEU A 489 -20.44 -12.46 -30.92
N VAL A 490 -20.33 -12.64 -32.24
CA VAL A 490 -20.51 -11.59 -33.25
C VAL A 490 -21.71 -11.91 -34.16
N ASN A 491 -22.13 -13.16 -34.22
CA ASN A 491 -23.19 -13.60 -35.13
C ASN A 491 -24.59 -13.46 -34.49
N LEU A 492 -25.53 -12.88 -35.23
CA LEU A 492 -26.92 -12.71 -34.79
C LEU A 492 -27.66 -14.05 -34.63
N GLU A 493 -27.25 -15.07 -35.38
CA GLU A 493 -27.83 -16.43 -35.32
C GLU A 493 -27.59 -17.09 -33.95
N GLU A 494 -26.52 -16.72 -33.26
CA GLU A 494 -26.19 -17.22 -31.91
C GLU A 494 -27.14 -16.68 -30.83
N ARG A 495 -27.87 -15.58 -31.09
CA ARG A 495 -28.85 -15.03 -30.14
C ARG A 495 -30.01 -16.00 -29.89
N GLU A 496 -30.50 -16.64 -30.95
CA GLU A 496 -31.63 -17.56 -30.85
C GLU A 496 -31.26 -18.85 -30.11
N SER A 497 -30.05 -19.38 -30.33
CA SER A 497 -29.55 -20.55 -29.61
C SER A 497 -29.29 -20.22 -28.13
N LEU A 498 -28.65 -19.08 -27.82
CA LEU A 498 -28.43 -18.62 -26.45
C LEU A 498 -29.74 -18.53 -25.64
N VAL A 499 -30.76 -17.89 -26.22
CA VAL A 499 -32.07 -17.74 -25.56
C VAL A 499 -32.74 -19.09 -25.36
N ARG A 500 -32.66 -19.97 -26.36
CA ARG A 500 -33.24 -21.32 -26.30
C ARG A 500 -32.58 -22.17 -25.21
N ASP A 501 -31.26 -22.14 -25.13
CA ASP A 501 -30.47 -22.93 -24.19
C ASP A 501 -30.64 -22.40 -22.76
N MET A 502 -30.69 -21.08 -22.57
CA MET A 502 -30.97 -20.48 -21.27
C MET A 502 -32.38 -20.81 -20.79
N GLY A 503 -33.38 -20.71 -21.67
CA GLY A 503 -34.77 -21.00 -21.35
C GLY A 503 -35.27 -20.20 -20.13
N SER A 504 -35.78 -20.90 -19.12
CA SER A 504 -36.25 -20.31 -17.86
C SER A 504 -35.18 -20.24 -16.76
N HIS A 505 -33.95 -20.67 -17.03
CA HIS A 505 -32.87 -20.67 -16.05
C HIS A 505 -32.35 -19.25 -15.78
N ASN A 506 -31.81 -19.05 -14.57
CA ASN A 506 -31.15 -17.81 -14.17
C ASN A 506 -29.63 -17.89 -14.34
N VAL A 507 -29.07 -19.10 -14.42
CA VAL A 507 -27.63 -19.32 -14.56
C VAL A 507 -27.39 -20.18 -15.79
N MET A 508 -26.47 -19.75 -16.66
CA MET A 508 -26.03 -20.51 -17.81
C MET A 508 -24.52 -20.53 -17.90
N ILE A 509 -23.96 -21.73 -18.01
CA ILE A 509 -22.54 -21.94 -18.29
C ILE A 509 -22.32 -21.87 -19.80
N LEU A 510 -21.43 -20.98 -20.21
CA LEU A 510 -20.94 -20.91 -21.58
C LEU A 510 -19.71 -21.81 -21.66
N ARG A 511 -19.83 -22.99 -22.29
CA ARG A 511 -18.75 -23.97 -22.34
C ARG A 511 -17.49 -23.33 -22.92
N ASN A 512 -16.34 -23.64 -22.33
CA ASN A 512 -15.02 -23.13 -22.75
C ASN A 512 -14.87 -21.60 -22.74
N HIS A 513 -15.80 -20.86 -22.12
CA HIS A 513 -15.84 -19.40 -22.17
C HIS A 513 -16.00 -18.79 -20.77
N GLY A 514 -17.10 -19.08 -20.08
CA GLY A 514 -17.41 -18.43 -18.81
C GLY A 514 -18.86 -18.71 -18.42
N PHE A 515 -19.55 -17.70 -17.92
CA PHE A 515 -20.95 -17.84 -17.51
C PHE A 515 -21.76 -16.58 -17.74
N VAL A 516 -23.07 -16.74 -17.78
CA VAL A 516 -24.03 -15.64 -17.72
C VAL A 516 -25.07 -15.92 -16.64
N VAL A 517 -25.35 -14.89 -15.83
CA VAL A 517 -26.38 -14.90 -14.78
C VAL A 517 -27.40 -13.82 -15.09
N ALA A 518 -28.67 -14.15 -14.94
CA ALA A 518 -29.80 -13.24 -15.05
C ALA A 518 -30.59 -13.19 -13.75
N GLY A 519 -30.90 -11.98 -13.29
CA GLY A 519 -31.70 -11.73 -12.09
C GLY A 519 -32.86 -10.78 -12.37
N ARG A 520 -33.94 -10.92 -11.61
CA ARG A 520 -35.09 -9.98 -11.62
C ARG A 520 -34.75 -8.69 -10.90
N THR A 521 -33.69 -8.71 -10.10
CA THR A 521 -33.08 -7.54 -9.50
C THR A 521 -31.56 -7.64 -9.58
N ILE A 522 -30.89 -6.54 -9.27
CA ILE A 522 -29.44 -6.44 -9.24
C ILE A 522 -28.86 -7.38 -8.17
N GLU A 523 -29.48 -7.36 -6.99
CA GLU A 523 -29.11 -8.13 -5.81
C GLU A 523 -29.23 -9.63 -6.07
N GLU A 524 -30.29 -10.06 -6.78
CA GLU A 524 -30.48 -11.46 -7.15
C GLU A 524 -29.43 -11.93 -8.17
N ALA A 525 -29.12 -11.12 -9.19
CA ALA A 525 -28.08 -11.46 -10.16
C ALA A 525 -26.70 -11.56 -9.50
N PHE A 526 -26.38 -10.64 -8.58
CA PHE A 526 -25.15 -10.67 -7.80
C PHE A 526 -25.09 -11.91 -6.90
N HIS A 527 -26.18 -12.24 -6.20
CA HIS A 527 -26.28 -13.42 -5.34
C HIS A 527 -25.95 -14.72 -6.09
N PHE A 528 -26.57 -14.94 -7.26
CA PHE A 528 -26.26 -16.12 -8.07
C PHE A 528 -24.83 -16.10 -8.62
N THR A 529 -24.32 -14.93 -9.01
CA THR A 529 -22.94 -14.78 -9.49
C THR A 529 -21.93 -15.18 -8.41
N TYR A 530 -22.10 -14.66 -7.21
CA TYR A 530 -21.23 -14.95 -6.06
C TYR A 530 -21.22 -16.44 -5.72
N HIS A 531 -22.41 -17.04 -5.58
CA HIS A 531 -22.51 -18.47 -5.27
C HIS A 531 -22.01 -19.37 -6.39
N LEU A 532 -22.15 -18.96 -7.66
CA LEU A 532 -21.62 -19.73 -8.79
C LEU A 532 -20.09 -19.78 -8.77
N ILE A 533 -19.43 -18.65 -8.49
CA ILE A 533 -17.96 -18.58 -8.42
C ILE A 533 -17.47 -19.49 -7.28
N LEU A 534 -18.04 -19.36 -6.08
CA LEU A 534 -17.69 -20.21 -4.93
C LEU A 534 -17.95 -21.71 -5.18
N ALA A 535 -19.06 -22.03 -5.88
CA ALA A 535 -19.37 -23.39 -6.27
C ALA A 535 -18.28 -23.96 -7.20
N CYS A 536 -17.83 -23.18 -8.18
CA CYS A 536 -16.78 -23.60 -9.10
C CYS A 536 -15.43 -23.75 -8.41
N GLU A 537 -15.08 -22.84 -7.50
CA GLU A 537 -13.86 -22.94 -6.69
C GLU A 537 -13.85 -24.21 -5.84
N THR A 538 -14.95 -24.45 -5.12
CA THR A 538 -15.12 -25.63 -4.28
C THR A 538 -15.04 -26.91 -5.11
N GLN A 539 -15.69 -26.93 -6.27
CA GLN A 539 -15.63 -28.07 -7.19
C GLN A 539 -14.22 -28.29 -7.73
N ALA A 540 -13.51 -27.23 -8.16
CA ALA A 540 -12.15 -27.33 -8.66
C ALA A 540 -11.21 -27.91 -7.59
N ILE A 541 -11.38 -27.50 -6.33
CA ILE A 541 -10.61 -28.04 -5.19
C ILE A 541 -11.01 -29.50 -4.94
N ALA A 542 -12.30 -29.82 -4.88
CA ALA A 542 -12.78 -31.20 -4.66
C ALA A 542 -12.26 -32.16 -5.74
N MET A 543 -12.24 -31.73 -7.00
CA MET A 543 -11.74 -32.50 -8.13
C MET A 543 -10.21 -32.69 -8.15
N ARG A 544 -9.46 -31.96 -7.33
CA ARG A 544 -8.02 -32.23 -7.09
C ARG A 544 -7.81 -33.37 -6.11
N CYS A 545 -8.79 -33.63 -5.25
CA CYS A 545 -8.74 -34.68 -4.24
C CYS A 545 -9.29 -36.01 -4.76
N SER A 546 -10.21 -35.98 -5.72
CA SER A 546 -10.85 -37.16 -6.32
C SER A 546 -11.33 -36.88 -7.73
N ASP A 547 -11.51 -37.92 -8.54
CA ASP A 547 -12.31 -37.82 -9.76
C ASP A 547 -13.82 -37.68 -9.44
N VAL A 548 -14.63 -37.47 -10.48
CA VAL A 548 -16.08 -37.25 -10.35
C VAL A 548 -16.78 -38.44 -9.68
N ASP A 549 -16.31 -39.67 -9.94
CA ASP A 549 -16.92 -40.89 -9.42
C ASP A 549 -16.64 -41.10 -7.93
N GLY A 550 -15.55 -40.53 -7.40
CA GLY A 550 -15.27 -40.53 -5.96
C GLY A 550 -15.88 -39.37 -5.17
N LEU A 551 -16.63 -38.47 -5.81
CA LEU A 551 -17.34 -37.38 -5.11
C LEU A 551 -18.63 -37.89 -4.46
N ILE A 552 -18.87 -37.48 -3.21
CA ILE A 552 -20.13 -37.73 -2.52
C ILE A 552 -21.11 -36.62 -2.89
N LEU A 553 -22.08 -36.94 -3.75
CA LEU A 553 -23.12 -36.01 -4.17
C LEU A 553 -24.41 -36.24 -3.37
N PRO A 554 -25.08 -35.19 -2.88
CA PRO A 554 -26.39 -35.33 -2.25
C PRO A 554 -27.46 -35.82 -3.21
N THR A 555 -28.55 -36.36 -2.66
CA THR A 555 -29.69 -36.78 -3.49
C THR A 555 -30.38 -35.57 -4.11
N GLU A 556 -31.02 -35.77 -5.26
CA GLU A 556 -31.77 -34.74 -5.98
C GLU A 556 -32.85 -34.07 -5.10
N GLU A 557 -33.44 -34.83 -4.18
CA GLU A 557 -34.42 -34.29 -3.23
C GLU A 557 -33.79 -33.25 -2.28
N VAL A 558 -32.58 -33.52 -1.79
CA VAL A 558 -31.83 -32.59 -0.91
C VAL A 558 -31.40 -31.36 -1.68
N VAL A 559 -30.92 -31.51 -2.91
CA VAL A 559 -30.55 -30.38 -3.79
C VAL A 559 -31.76 -29.47 -4.02
N ARG A 560 -32.91 -30.04 -4.43
CA ARG A 560 -34.15 -29.30 -4.68
C ARG A 560 -34.69 -28.61 -3.43
N ARG A 561 -34.60 -29.26 -2.27
CA ARG A 561 -35.02 -28.68 -0.98
C ARG A 561 -34.13 -27.51 -0.60
N THR A 562 -32.81 -27.62 -0.78
CA THR A 562 -31.84 -26.56 -0.49
C THR A 562 -32.11 -25.34 -1.36
N PHE A 563 -32.28 -25.55 -2.67
CA PHE A 563 -32.64 -24.47 -3.60
C PHE A 563 -33.95 -23.79 -3.20
N LYS A 564 -35.00 -24.55 -2.89
CA LYS A 564 -36.31 -24.01 -2.47
C LYS A 564 -36.23 -23.19 -1.17
N THR A 565 -35.32 -23.54 -0.26
CA THR A 565 -35.11 -22.77 0.97
C THR A 565 -34.34 -21.48 0.67
N ALA A 566 -33.27 -21.55 -0.13
CA ALA A 566 -32.47 -20.39 -0.51
C ALA A 566 -33.28 -19.37 -1.32
N SER A 567 -34.18 -19.83 -2.20
CA SER A 567 -35.04 -18.98 -3.03
C SER A 567 -36.10 -18.19 -2.26
N GLN A 568 -36.19 -18.35 -0.93
CA GLN A 568 -37.13 -17.59 -0.07
C GLN A 568 -36.54 -16.27 0.45
N GLY A 569 -35.25 -16.00 0.18
CA GLY A 569 -34.55 -14.79 0.61
C GLY A 569 -34.02 -14.84 2.04
N GLY A 570 -33.00 -14.03 2.34
CA GLY A 570 -32.39 -13.92 3.67
C GLY A 570 -31.78 -15.24 4.20
N GLY A 571 -31.13 -16.01 3.32
CA GLY A 571 -30.55 -17.32 3.66
C GLY A 571 -31.56 -18.41 4.05
N GLY A 572 -32.87 -18.15 3.99
CA GLY A 572 -33.93 -19.10 4.36
C GLY A 572 -34.02 -19.43 5.86
N VAL A 573 -33.26 -18.72 6.71
CA VAL A 573 -33.12 -19.00 8.16
C VAL A 573 -33.48 -17.81 9.07
N ASN A 574 -34.00 -16.72 8.51
CA ASN A 574 -34.41 -15.52 9.25
C ASN A 574 -35.69 -15.74 10.09
N ARG A 575 -35.58 -16.58 11.11
CA ARG A 575 -36.66 -16.87 12.07
C ARG A 575 -36.28 -16.37 13.46
N LYS A 576 -37.16 -15.56 14.05
CA LYS A 576 -37.11 -15.16 15.46
C LYS A 576 -38.29 -15.83 16.18
N ASN A 577 -38.00 -16.66 17.18
CA ASN A 577 -39.00 -17.46 17.89
C ASN A 577 -39.89 -18.34 16.96
N GLY A 578 -39.34 -18.83 15.85
CA GLY A 578 -40.07 -19.64 14.87
C GLY A 578 -40.92 -18.86 13.87
N VAL A 579 -40.97 -17.52 13.97
CA VAL A 579 -41.68 -16.62 13.05
C VAL A 579 -40.65 -15.90 12.16
N ILE A 580 -40.96 -15.70 10.88
CA ILE A 580 -40.11 -14.93 9.97
C ILE A 580 -40.05 -13.48 10.47
N ASP A 581 -38.86 -13.01 10.85
CA ASP A 581 -38.66 -11.67 11.44
C ASP A 581 -38.86 -10.58 10.39
N LYS A 582 -38.30 -10.81 9.19
CA LYS A 582 -38.39 -9.92 8.04
C LYS A 582 -38.29 -10.73 6.75
N GLN A 583 -39.17 -10.42 5.79
CA GLN A 583 -39.18 -11.08 4.49
C GLN A 583 -38.23 -10.34 3.53
N TRP A 584 -37.03 -10.88 3.38
CA TRP A 584 -36.01 -10.38 2.47
C TRP A 584 -36.25 -10.91 1.05
N LYS A 585 -35.86 -10.15 0.03
CA LYS A 585 -35.72 -10.66 -1.33
C LYS A 585 -34.45 -11.52 -1.44
N VAL A 586 -34.34 -12.29 -2.53
CA VAL A 586 -33.16 -13.10 -2.81
C VAL A 586 -31.95 -12.17 -3.00
N GLY A 587 -30.88 -12.39 -2.23
CA GLY A 587 -29.65 -11.62 -2.30
C GLY A 587 -29.67 -10.25 -1.60
N GLU A 588 -30.83 -9.74 -1.16
CA GLU A 588 -30.95 -8.38 -0.62
C GLU A 588 -30.15 -8.16 0.66
N LEU A 589 -30.13 -9.15 1.55
CA LEU A 589 -29.41 -9.04 2.82
C LEU A 589 -27.89 -8.99 2.59
N GLU A 590 -27.39 -9.90 1.75
CA GLU A 590 -25.98 -9.98 1.36
C GLU A 590 -25.57 -8.72 0.58
N TRP A 591 -26.42 -8.24 -0.32
CA TRP A 591 -26.21 -7.01 -1.07
C TRP A 591 -26.03 -5.80 -0.15
N LEU A 592 -26.94 -5.63 0.82
CA LEU A 592 -26.82 -4.53 1.78
C LEU A 592 -25.56 -4.64 2.65
N ALA A 593 -25.08 -5.85 2.94
CA ALA A 593 -23.80 -6.05 3.63
C ALA A 593 -22.64 -5.54 2.77
N TRP A 594 -22.61 -5.90 1.49
CA TRP A 594 -21.61 -5.40 0.55
C TRP A 594 -21.66 -3.88 0.35
N MET A 595 -22.85 -3.29 0.25
CA MET A 595 -22.98 -1.83 0.12
C MET A 595 -22.36 -1.09 1.33
N ARG A 596 -22.56 -1.60 2.56
CA ARG A 596 -21.94 -1.02 3.75
C ARG A 596 -20.41 -1.09 3.68
N THR A 597 -19.85 -2.22 3.26
CA THR A 597 -18.41 -2.37 3.06
C THR A 597 -17.86 -1.36 2.05
N LEU A 598 -18.57 -1.15 0.93
CA LEU A 598 -18.16 -0.16 -0.08
C LEU A 598 -18.26 1.28 0.42
N ASP A 599 -19.27 1.61 1.22
CA ASP A 599 -19.39 2.92 1.83
C ASP A 599 -18.29 3.17 2.89
N GLU A 600 -17.92 2.16 3.67
CA GLU A 600 -16.78 2.20 4.60
C GLU A 600 -15.46 2.45 3.87
N MET A 601 -15.32 1.94 2.64
CA MET A 601 -14.18 2.21 1.74
C MET A 601 -14.23 3.61 1.09
N GLY A 602 -15.26 4.42 1.37
CA GLY A 602 -15.41 5.77 0.82
C GLY A 602 -15.94 5.82 -0.61
N LEU A 603 -16.47 4.71 -1.15
CA LEU A 603 -16.94 4.62 -2.54
C LEU A 603 -18.37 5.17 -2.76
N GLN A 604 -19.03 5.63 -1.69
CA GLN A 604 -20.31 6.36 -1.72
C GLN A 604 -21.36 5.73 -2.66
N THR A 605 -21.78 4.51 -2.34
CA THR A 605 -22.75 3.73 -3.11
C THR A 605 -24.11 4.41 -3.27
N GLY A 606 -24.45 5.32 -2.35
CA GLY A 606 -25.76 5.97 -2.32
C GLY A 606 -26.90 5.04 -1.88
N CYS A 607 -26.57 3.86 -1.32
CA CYS A 607 -27.56 2.90 -0.83
C CYS A 607 -28.30 3.44 0.41
N ASP A 608 -29.64 3.34 0.43
CA ASP A 608 -30.43 3.73 1.60
C ASP A 608 -30.61 2.55 2.56
N TYR A 609 -29.92 2.63 3.71
CA TYR A 609 -29.99 1.62 4.77
C TYR A 609 -31.19 1.79 5.71
N ARG A 610 -32.02 2.82 5.57
CA ARG A 610 -33.13 3.13 6.49
C ARG A 610 -34.19 2.04 6.58
N SER A 611 -34.17 1.08 5.67
CA SER A 611 -35.07 -0.07 5.66
C SER A 611 -34.60 -1.22 6.57
N MET A 612 -33.43 -1.14 7.24
CA MET A 612 -32.91 -2.21 8.12
C MET A 612 -33.74 -2.48 9.37
#